data_AF-A0A843XF52-F1
#
_entry.id   AF-A0A843XF52-F1
#
_cell.length_a   1.000
_cell.length_b   1.000
_cell.length_c   1.000
_cell.angle_alpha   90.00
_cell.angle_beta   90.00
_cell.angle_gamma   90.00
#
_symmetry.space_group_name_H-M   'P 1'
#
loop_
_entity.id
_entity.type
_entity.pdbx_description
1 polymer ?
#
loop_
_entity_poly.entity_id
_entity_poly.type
_entity_poly.pdbx_seq_one_letter_code
_entity_poly.pdbx_strand_id
1 'polypeptide(L)'
;YASSQLHYTCKSFDDAIASVPAGVNPQDWHIMCAKWNTSDEQRIAHNHEPNRVEIFKISRCKELPDGNEHWVDDESRSRYERMIQLSTPSLDSESGSTPISAEEAFVSVMRKDRSGRIRCGGSRETRRTWYGTGKGPSSTDYQQQISNIENSLRMEVEELHTEARRRDSEMDEMRRELEQLRKQKSEMDDIRRQMLQMSTFMTQFQTSQRFTASAPPRAPEDDHVDTDAEGDDYDDDDD
;
A
#
# COMPACT_ATOMS: atom_id res chain seq x y z
N TYR A 1 11.75 30.56 11.94
CA TYR A 1 10.43 29.89 11.97
C TYR A 1 9.91 29.79 10.55
N ALA A 2 10.05 28.61 9.95
CA ALA A 2 9.58 28.31 8.61
C ALA A 2 8.06 28.16 8.65
N SER A 3 7.36 29.07 7.98
CA SER A 3 5.91 28.97 7.78
C SER A 3 5.67 28.11 6.55
N SER A 4 5.23 26.88 6.76
CA SER A 4 4.80 25.94 5.72
C SER A 4 3.53 26.45 5.04
N GLN A 5 3.69 27.41 4.12
CA GLN A 5 2.70 27.74 3.11
C GLN A 5 2.82 26.75 1.96
N LEU A 6 2.18 25.59 2.09
CA LEU A 6 1.78 24.79 0.94
C LEU A 6 0.55 25.46 0.31
N HIS A 7 0.77 26.64 -0.27
CA HIS A 7 -0.15 27.19 -1.26
C HIS A 7 -0.07 26.28 -2.47
N TYR A 8 -1.23 25.84 -2.97
CA TYR A 8 -1.34 25.19 -4.27
C TYR A 8 -0.71 26.15 -5.30
N THR A 9 0.55 25.91 -5.67
CA THR A 9 1.19 26.65 -6.75
C THR A 9 0.43 26.29 -8.01
N CYS A 10 -0.29 27.26 -8.55
CA CYS A 10 -1.06 27.18 -9.77
C CYS A 10 -0.25 26.51 -10.88
N LYS A 11 -0.45 25.20 -11.06
CA LYS A 11 -0.12 24.54 -12.31
C LYS A 11 -1.05 25.14 -13.36
N SER A 12 -0.49 25.50 -14.51
CA SER A 12 -1.26 26.15 -15.59
C SER A 12 -2.48 25.30 -15.98
N PHE A 13 -3.46 25.88 -16.67
CA PHE A 13 -4.61 25.12 -17.18
C PHE A 13 -4.17 23.91 -18.01
N ASP A 14 -3.10 24.08 -18.80
CA ASP A 14 -2.50 23.02 -19.61
C ASP A 14 -1.89 21.91 -18.74
N ASP A 15 -1.21 22.27 -17.65
CA ASP A 15 -0.69 21.30 -16.67
C ASP A 15 -1.84 20.55 -15.94
N ALA A 16 -2.95 21.22 -15.67
CA ALA A 16 -4.12 20.62 -15.02
C ALA A 16 -4.80 19.60 -15.95
N ILE A 17 -4.96 19.92 -17.24
CA ILE A 17 -5.46 18.97 -18.24
C ILE A 17 -4.50 17.79 -18.40
N ALA A 18 -3.20 18.04 -18.46
CA ALA A 18 -2.18 17.00 -18.61
C ALA A 18 -2.09 16.06 -17.39
N SER A 19 -2.55 16.50 -16.22
CA SER A 19 -2.49 15.74 -14.97
C SER A 19 -3.75 14.90 -14.72
N VAL A 20 -4.18 14.09 -15.71
CA VAL A 20 -5.35 13.21 -15.56
C VAL A 20 -5.08 12.16 -14.47
N PRO A 21 -5.92 12.05 -13.42
CA PRO A 21 -5.75 11.04 -12.39
C PRO A 21 -5.95 9.62 -12.93
N ALA A 22 -5.21 8.64 -12.38
CA ALA A 22 -5.36 7.24 -12.76
C ALA A 22 -6.80 6.74 -12.57
N GLY A 23 -7.36 6.11 -13.61
CA GLY A 23 -8.74 5.60 -13.61
C GLY A 23 -9.83 6.64 -13.92
N VAL A 24 -9.47 7.90 -14.22
CA VAL A 24 -10.41 8.93 -14.66
C VAL A 24 -10.39 9.03 -16.19
N ASN A 25 -11.56 9.15 -16.81
CA ASN A 25 -11.66 9.37 -18.25
C ASN A 25 -11.07 10.75 -18.62
N PRO A 26 -10.11 10.83 -19.57
CA PRO A 26 -9.48 12.09 -19.97
C PRO A 26 -10.46 13.15 -20.48
N GLN A 27 -11.54 12.75 -21.16
CA GLN A 27 -12.53 13.68 -21.70
C GLN A 27 -13.36 14.32 -20.58
N ASP A 28 -13.78 13.52 -19.59
CA ASP A 28 -14.53 14.02 -18.43
C ASP A 28 -13.64 14.94 -17.57
N TRP A 29 -12.37 14.59 -17.42
CA TRP A 29 -11.38 15.42 -16.74
C TRP A 29 -11.19 16.77 -17.45
N HIS A 30 -11.08 16.77 -18.78
CA HIS A 30 -10.97 17.98 -19.58
C HIS A 30 -12.20 18.88 -19.44
N ILE A 31 -13.41 18.32 -19.50
CA ILE A 31 -14.66 19.08 -19.30
C ILE A 31 -14.69 19.72 -17.91
N MET A 32 -14.27 18.97 -16.89
CA MET A 32 -14.18 19.48 -15.52
C MET A 32 -13.16 20.62 -15.41
N CYS A 33 -11.93 20.44 -15.90
CA CYS A 33 -10.91 21.48 -15.90
C CYS A 33 -11.40 22.74 -16.63
N ALA A 34 -11.99 22.60 -17.82
CA ALA A 34 -12.50 23.72 -18.60
C ALA A 34 -13.56 24.53 -17.84
N LYS A 35 -14.41 23.85 -17.08
CA LYS A 35 -15.44 24.49 -16.26
C LYS A 35 -14.90 25.20 -15.02
N TRP A 36 -13.81 24.72 -14.44
CA TRP A 36 -13.16 25.42 -13.32
C TRP A 36 -12.24 26.55 -13.79
N ASN A 37 -11.98 26.66 -15.09
CA ASN A 37 -11.13 27.68 -15.69
C ASN A 37 -11.90 28.90 -16.22
N THR A 38 -13.21 28.95 -15.99
CA THR A 38 -14.04 30.12 -16.31
C THR A 38 -13.83 31.21 -15.25
N SER A 39 -13.96 32.48 -15.68
CA SER A 39 -13.73 33.65 -14.82
C SER A 39 -14.65 33.67 -13.58
N ASP A 40 -15.90 33.21 -13.69
CA ASP A 40 -16.85 33.17 -12.57
C ASP A 40 -16.46 32.12 -11.52
N GLU A 41 -16.09 30.91 -11.95
CA GLU A 41 -15.66 29.82 -11.08
C GLU A 41 -14.29 30.09 -10.47
N GLN A 42 -13.38 30.72 -11.22
CA GLN A 42 -12.12 31.23 -10.67
C GLN A 42 -12.36 32.35 -9.67
N ARG A 43 -13.31 33.25 -9.90
CA ARG A 43 -13.70 34.29 -8.94
C ARG A 43 -14.24 33.68 -7.64
N ILE A 44 -15.09 32.66 -7.76
CA ILE A 44 -15.63 31.90 -6.62
C ILE A 44 -14.51 31.13 -5.90
N ALA A 45 -13.56 30.53 -6.63
CA ALA A 45 -12.42 29.78 -6.09
C ALA A 45 -11.39 30.67 -5.39
N HIS A 46 -11.12 31.85 -5.95
CA HIS A 46 -10.05 32.75 -5.53
C HIS A 46 -10.50 33.74 -4.46
N ASN A 47 -11.77 34.16 -4.47
CA ASN A 47 -12.30 35.03 -3.45
C ASN A 47 -13.01 34.20 -2.39
N HIS A 48 -12.49 34.24 -1.17
CA HIS A 48 -13.30 34.26 0.04
C HIS A 48 -14.38 35.36 -0.13
N GLU A 49 -15.46 35.02 -0.83
CA GLU A 49 -16.46 35.96 -1.33
C GLU A 49 -17.08 36.74 -0.15
N PRO A 50 -17.10 38.08 -0.17
CA PRO A 50 -17.67 38.91 0.91
C PRO A 50 -19.16 38.64 1.24
N ASN A 51 -19.84 37.69 0.58
CA ASN A 51 -21.27 37.42 0.69
C ASN A 51 -21.59 35.92 0.79
N ARG A 52 -20.71 35.10 1.37
CA ARG A 52 -20.93 33.65 1.52
C ARG A 52 -22.23 33.28 2.24
N VAL A 53 -22.63 34.09 3.22
CA VAL A 53 -23.91 33.95 3.92
C VAL A 53 -25.10 34.13 2.95
N GLU A 54 -25.02 35.08 2.03
CA GLU A 54 -26.05 35.30 1.01
C GLU A 54 -26.06 34.20 -0.06
N ILE A 55 -24.88 33.73 -0.51
CA ILE A 55 -24.79 32.59 -1.42
C ILE A 55 -25.39 31.33 -0.78
N PHE A 56 -25.16 31.13 0.52
CA PHE A 56 -25.78 30.05 1.27
C PHE A 56 -27.31 30.17 1.28
N LYS A 57 -27.86 31.37 1.52
CA LYS A 57 -29.30 31.62 1.44
C LYS A 57 -29.85 31.31 0.05
N ILE A 58 -29.31 31.94 -0.99
CA ILE A 58 -29.78 31.81 -2.38
C ILE A 58 -29.75 30.35 -2.86
N SER A 59 -28.76 29.58 -2.43
CA SER A 59 -28.62 28.17 -2.83
C SER A 59 -29.56 27.20 -2.10
N ARG A 60 -30.11 27.60 -0.94
CA ARG A 60 -30.88 26.72 -0.03
C ARG A 60 -32.28 27.23 0.32
N CYS A 61 -32.60 28.45 -0.07
CA CYS A 61 -33.90 29.08 0.16
C CYS A 61 -34.44 29.57 -1.18
N LYS A 62 -35.66 29.17 -1.51
CA LYS A 62 -36.42 29.67 -2.67
C LYS A 62 -37.51 30.59 -2.16
N GLU A 63 -37.56 31.80 -2.69
CA GLU A 63 -38.71 32.67 -2.49
C GLU A 63 -39.86 32.18 -3.36
N LEU A 64 -41.00 31.90 -2.74
CA LEU A 64 -42.23 31.53 -3.43
C LEU A 64 -42.99 32.80 -3.86
N PRO A 65 -43.89 32.69 -4.86
CA PRO A 65 -44.66 33.85 -5.36
C PRO A 65 -45.54 34.55 -4.31
N ASP A 66 -45.81 33.89 -3.19
CA ASP A 66 -46.56 34.41 -2.04
C ASP A 66 -45.68 35.20 -1.05
N GLY A 67 -44.37 35.32 -1.34
CA GLY A 67 -43.39 35.97 -0.48
C GLY A 67 -42.85 35.08 0.65
N ASN A 68 -43.25 33.81 0.70
CA ASN A 68 -42.75 32.88 1.71
C ASN A 68 -41.42 32.24 1.30
N GLU A 69 -40.53 32.08 2.27
CA GLU A 69 -39.25 31.40 2.11
C GLU A 69 -39.43 29.88 2.22
N HIS A 70 -39.12 29.16 1.14
CA HIS A 70 -39.06 27.70 1.13
C HIS A 70 -37.61 27.21 1.20
N TRP A 71 -37.23 26.72 2.37
CA TRP A 71 -35.91 26.13 2.61
C TRP A 71 -35.86 24.67 2.12
N VAL A 72 -34.70 24.25 1.61
CA VAL A 72 -34.46 22.86 1.17
C VAL A 72 -34.61 21.87 2.33
N ASP A 73 -34.21 22.27 3.53
CA ASP A 73 -34.31 21.49 4.77
C ASP A 73 -34.23 22.42 6.01
N ASP A 74 -34.78 21.98 7.14
CA ASP A 74 -34.81 22.74 8.40
C ASP A 74 -33.40 23.00 8.98
N GLU A 75 -32.44 22.12 8.67
CA GLU A 75 -31.05 22.27 9.10
C GLU A 75 -30.37 23.45 8.39
N SER A 76 -30.63 23.64 7.11
CA SER A 76 -30.14 24.76 6.30
C SER A 76 -30.71 26.07 6.80
N ARG A 77 -32.00 26.11 7.12
CA ARG A 77 -32.64 27.26 7.76
C ARG A 77 -31.97 27.59 9.10
N SER A 78 -31.84 26.61 9.99
CA SER A 78 -31.23 26.78 11.32
C SER A 78 -29.77 27.28 11.24
N ARG A 79 -29.01 26.81 10.24
CA ARG A 79 -27.63 27.26 10.00
C ARG A 79 -27.60 28.70 9.53
N TYR A 80 -28.46 29.09 8.60
CA TYR A 80 -28.55 30.48 8.14
C TYR A 80 -28.93 31.41 9.29
N GLU A 81 -29.97 31.07 10.06
CA GLU A 81 -30.40 31.85 11.23
C GLU A 81 -29.25 32.04 12.24
N ARG A 82 -28.45 30.99 12.49
CA ARG A 82 -27.27 31.08 13.35
C ARG A 82 -26.18 31.98 12.78
N MET A 83 -25.94 31.97 11.47
CA MET A 83 -24.98 32.88 10.84
C MET A 83 -25.42 34.33 11.03
N ILE A 84 -26.71 34.62 10.82
CA ILE A 84 -27.26 35.95 11.02
C ILE A 84 -27.11 36.37 12.48
N GLN A 85 -27.53 35.55 13.44
CA GLN A 85 -27.41 35.82 14.89
C GLN A 85 -25.98 36.15 15.36
N LEU A 86 -24.97 35.50 14.78
CA LEU A 86 -23.57 35.76 15.12
C LEU A 86 -23.04 37.05 14.50
N SER A 87 -23.61 37.46 13.36
CA SER A 87 -23.22 38.64 12.60
C SER A 87 -24.00 39.91 12.96
N THR A 88 -25.18 39.78 13.56
CA THR A 88 -25.99 40.91 14.00
C THR A 88 -25.70 41.28 15.46
N PRO A 89 -25.50 42.57 15.77
CA PRO A 89 -25.38 43.01 17.15
C PRO A 89 -26.70 42.75 17.87
N SER A 90 -26.68 41.91 18.90
CA SER A 90 -27.83 41.70 19.78
C SER A 90 -28.08 42.97 20.59
N LEU A 91 -29.27 43.56 20.46
CA LEU A 91 -29.69 44.73 21.21
C LEU A 91 -29.89 44.45 22.73
N ASP A 92 -29.94 43.18 23.12
CA ASP A 92 -30.35 42.76 24.47
C ASP A 92 -29.30 41.92 25.23
N SER A 93 -28.04 41.88 24.79
CA SER A 93 -27.03 41.02 25.43
C SER A 93 -26.08 41.76 26.37
N GLU A 94 -26.30 41.59 27.67
CA GLU A 94 -25.32 41.82 28.76
C GLU A 94 -24.06 40.90 28.66
N SER A 95 -23.98 40.05 27.64
CA SER A 95 -22.76 39.33 27.27
C SER A 95 -22.01 40.11 26.19
N GLY A 96 -20.88 40.71 26.56
CA GLY A 96 -19.98 41.51 25.72
C GLY A 96 -19.28 40.75 24.58
N SER A 97 -20.02 39.92 23.85
CA SER A 97 -19.56 39.30 22.61
C SER A 97 -19.67 40.33 21.49
N THR A 98 -18.52 40.80 21.00
CA THR A 98 -18.48 41.62 19.78
C THR A 98 -19.06 40.84 18.60
N PRO A 99 -19.98 41.43 17.80
CA PRO A 99 -20.47 40.80 16.59
C PRO A 99 -19.28 40.48 15.68
N ILE A 100 -19.23 39.24 15.19
CA ILE A 100 -18.17 38.78 14.30
C ILE A 100 -18.55 39.08 12.84
N SER A 101 -17.55 39.15 11.96
CA SER A 101 -17.83 39.40 10.55
C SER A 101 -18.71 38.31 9.93
N ALA A 102 -19.43 38.62 8.86
CA ALA A 102 -20.26 37.64 8.16
C ALA A 102 -19.46 36.39 7.71
N GLU A 103 -18.18 36.56 7.35
CA GLU A 103 -17.28 35.45 7.02
C GLU A 103 -16.93 34.61 8.25
N GLU A 104 -16.64 35.23 9.39
CA GLU A 104 -16.34 34.50 10.63
C GLU A 104 -17.57 33.76 11.16
N ALA A 105 -18.76 34.36 11.06
CA ALA A 105 -20.03 33.70 11.35
C ALA A 105 -20.25 32.51 10.43
N PHE A 106 -19.97 32.67 9.13
CA PHE A 106 -20.06 31.60 8.15
C PHE A 106 -19.11 30.44 8.50
N VAL A 107 -17.82 30.74 8.73
CA VAL A 107 -16.79 29.74 9.07
C VAL A 107 -17.10 29.06 10.40
N SER A 108 -17.65 29.78 11.38
CA SER A 108 -18.06 29.21 12.67
C SER A 108 -19.17 28.16 12.50
N VAL A 109 -20.17 28.44 11.65
CA VAL A 109 -21.31 27.54 11.44
C VAL A 109 -20.99 26.40 10.47
N MET A 110 -20.29 26.69 9.38
CA MET A 110 -20.06 25.74 8.27
C MET A 110 -18.71 25.05 8.31
N ARG A 111 -17.84 25.50 9.22
CA ARG A 111 -16.42 25.15 9.33
C ARG A 111 -15.61 25.67 8.14
N LYS A 112 -14.29 25.74 8.34
CA LYS A 112 -13.35 26.09 7.28
C LYS A 112 -13.50 25.15 6.09
N ASP A 113 -13.38 25.70 4.89
CA ASP A 113 -13.35 24.92 3.66
C ASP A 113 -12.21 23.90 3.68
N ARG A 114 -12.43 22.78 2.99
CA ARG A 114 -11.36 21.83 2.71
C ARG A 114 -10.69 22.25 1.40
N SER A 115 -9.41 21.94 1.25
CA SER A 115 -8.70 22.16 -0.02
C SER A 115 -9.50 21.58 -1.18
N GLY A 116 -9.73 22.39 -2.23
CA GLY A 116 -10.51 22.00 -3.42
C GLY A 116 -12.03 21.93 -3.25
N ARG A 117 -12.60 22.39 -2.12
CA ARG A 117 -14.06 22.36 -1.90
C ARG A 117 -14.57 23.62 -1.21
N ILE A 118 -15.38 24.39 -1.93
CA ILE A 118 -16.11 25.54 -1.38
C ILE A 118 -17.45 25.07 -0.81
N ARG A 119 -17.61 25.17 0.51
CA ARG A 119 -18.89 24.98 1.19
C ARG A 119 -19.67 26.29 1.05
N CYS A 120 -20.49 26.43 0.01
CA CYS A 120 -21.42 27.56 -0.21
C CYS A 120 -22.08 27.44 -1.58
N GLY A 121 -21.29 27.00 -2.57
CA GLY A 121 -21.81 26.53 -3.84
C GLY A 121 -22.57 25.25 -3.54
N GLY A 122 -23.83 25.37 -3.12
CA GLY A 122 -24.82 24.36 -3.41
C GLY A 122 -24.73 24.18 -4.90
N SER A 123 -23.92 23.21 -5.33
CA SER A 123 -23.82 22.83 -6.71
C SER A 123 -25.24 22.52 -7.11
N ARG A 124 -25.83 23.41 -7.92
CA ARG A 124 -27.10 23.18 -8.60
C ARG A 124 -27.02 21.87 -9.40
N GLU A 125 -25.79 21.46 -9.69
CA GLU A 125 -25.45 20.17 -10.23
C GLU A 125 -25.34 19.10 -9.13
N THR A 126 -26.32 18.21 -9.14
CA THR A 126 -26.23 16.88 -8.55
C THR A 126 -25.31 15.99 -9.41
N ARG A 127 -24.92 14.81 -8.92
CA ARG A 127 -24.26 13.78 -9.77
C ARG A 127 -24.96 13.60 -11.12
N ARG A 128 -26.30 13.72 -11.13
CA ARG A 128 -27.17 13.61 -12.31
C ARG A 128 -26.97 14.71 -13.36
N THR A 129 -26.35 15.82 -13.00
CA THR A 129 -26.13 16.99 -13.85
C THR A 129 -24.70 16.99 -14.40
N TRP A 130 -23.75 16.39 -13.69
CA TRP A 130 -22.38 16.13 -14.16
C TRP A 130 -22.30 14.96 -15.15
N TYR A 131 -23.03 13.87 -14.88
CA TYR A 131 -22.97 12.64 -15.66
C TYR A 131 -24.26 12.38 -16.48
N GLY A 132 -25.12 13.40 -16.61
CA GLY A 132 -26.47 13.29 -17.18
C GLY A 132 -27.40 12.35 -16.40
N THR A 133 -28.62 12.10 -16.90
CA THR A 133 -29.35 10.85 -16.61
C THR A 133 -28.67 9.66 -17.29
N GLY A 134 -27.34 9.59 -17.19
CA GLY A 134 -26.61 8.39 -17.49
C GLY A 134 -27.26 7.30 -16.64
N LYS A 135 -27.73 6.25 -17.29
CA LYS A 135 -27.71 4.95 -16.65
C LYS A 135 -26.24 4.79 -16.24
N GLY A 136 -25.93 5.07 -14.97
CA GLY A 136 -24.68 4.58 -14.40
C GLY A 136 -24.58 3.09 -14.76
N PRO A 137 -23.37 2.52 -14.87
CA PRO A 137 -23.20 1.09 -15.10
C PRO A 137 -24.26 0.35 -14.30
N SER A 138 -25.11 -0.38 -15.02
CA SER A 138 -26.33 -0.94 -14.47
C SER A 138 -25.93 -1.74 -13.23
N SER A 139 -26.81 -1.86 -12.22
CA SER A 139 -26.53 -2.74 -11.08
C SER A 139 -26.06 -4.13 -11.52
N THR A 140 -26.47 -4.57 -12.71
CA THR A 140 -26.01 -5.78 -13.40
C THR A 140 -24.54 -5.75 -13.82
N ASP A 141 -24.02 -4.61 -14.26
CA ASP A 141 -22.63 -4.46 -14.72
C ASP A 141 -21.67 -4.53 -13.53
N TYR A 142 -22.05 -3.94 -12.39
CA TYR A 142 -21.32 -4.10 -11.14
C TYR A 142 -21.40 -5.53 -10.62
N GLN A 143 -22.58 -6.16 -10.65
CA GLN A 143 -22.73 -7.56 -10.26
C GLN A 143 -21.91 -8.50 -11.13
N GLN A 144 -21.82 -8.23 -12.44
CA GLN A 144 -21.02 -9.02 -13.36
C GLN A 144 -19.52 -8.82 -13.11
N GLN A 145 -19.06 -7.59 -12.86
CA GLN A 145 -17.68 -7.34 -12.46
C GLN A 145 -17.32 -8.02 -11.14
N ILE A 146 -18.20 -7.95 -10.14
CA ILE A 146 -18.00 -8.63 -8.86
C ILE A 146 -17.92 -10.15 -9.07
N SER A 147 -18.83 -10.73 -9.85
CA SER A 147 -18.81 -12.16 -10.16
C SER A 147 -17.54 -12.58 -10.91
N ASN A 148 -17.04 -11.75 -11.83
CA ASN A 148 -15.80 -12.03 -12.55
C ASN A 148 -14.58 -11.99 -11.61
N ILE A 149 -14.53 -11.01 -10.71
CA ILE A 149 -13.46 -10.88 -9.71
C ILE A 149 -13.51 -12.07 -8.74
N GLU A 150 -14.68 -12.44 -8.24
CA GLU A 150 -14.84 -13.59 -7.36
C GLU A 150 -14.42 -14.91 -8.02
N ASN A 151 -14.76 -15.11 -9.29
CA ASN A 151 -14.35 -16.30 -10.03
C ASN A 151 -12.83 -16.32 -10.26
N SER A 152 -12.22 -15.18 -10.57
CA SER A 152 -10.75 -15.07 -10.70
C SER A 152 -10.05 -15.41 -9.39
N LEU A 153 -10.52 -14.88 -8.27
CA LEU A 153 -9.95 -15.16 -6.95
C LEU A 153 -10.12 -16.63 -6.54
N ARG A 154 -11.26 -17.26 -6.86
CA ARG A 154 -11.46 -18.70 -6.61
C ARG A 154 -10.45 -19.54 -7.39
N MET A 155 -10.21 -19.22 -8.65
CA MET A 155 -9.24 -19.93 -9.48
C MET A 155 -7.83 -19.79 -8.93
N GLU A 156 -7.42 -18.57 -8.53
CA GLU A 156 -6.09 -18.31 -7.95
C GLU A 156 -5.89 -19.03 -6.61
N VAL A 157 -6.92 -19.06 -5.76
CA VAL A 157 -6.87 -19.83 -4.49
C VAL A 157 -6.73 -21.32 -4.75
N GLU A 158 -7.47 -21.88 -5.73
CA GLU A 158 -7.36 -23.30 -6.07
C GLU A 158 -5.95 -23.63 -6.61
N GLU A 159 -5.37 -22.76 -7.43
CA GLU A 159 -3.99 -22.89 -7.93
C GLU A 159 -2.96 -22.84 -6.79
N LEU A 160 -3.11 -21.90 -5.84
CA LEU A 160 -2.24 -21.86 -4.67
C LEU A 160 -2.38 -23.13 -3.81
N HIS A 161 -3.58 -23.69 -3.70
CA HIS A 161 -3.81 -24.94 -2.96
C HIS A 161 -3.23 -26.17 -3.66
N THR A 162 -3.25 -26.24 -4.99
CA THR A 162 -2.58 -27.34 -5.72
C THR A 162 -1.06 -27.22 -5.63
N GLU A 163 -0.53 -26.00 -5.74
CA GLU A 163 0.88 -25.73 -5.63
C GLU A 163 1.43 -26.00 -4.22
N ALA A 164 0.67 -25.66 -3.17
CA ALA A 164 1.01 -26.00 -1.79
C ALA A 164 1.11 -27.52 -1.59
N ARG A 165 0.12 -28.28 -2.08
CA ARG A 165 0.14 -29.75 -2.02
C ARG A 165 1.31 -30.37 -2.79
N ARG A 166 1.69 -29.76 -3.92
CA ARG A 166 2.85 -30.16 -4.71
C ARG A 166 4.14 -29.96 -3.91
N ARG A 167 4.33 -28.78 -3.32
CA ARG A 167 5.51 -28.48 -2.47
C ARG A 167 5.58 -29.36 -1.22
N ASP A 168 4.45 -29.65 -0.58
CA ASP A 168 4.42 -30.57 0.57
C ASP A 168 4.88 -31.98 0.17
N SER A 169 4.47 -32.44 -1.02
CA SER A 169 4.89 -33.75 -1.55
C SER A 169 6.39 -33.79 -1.85
N GLU A 170 6.96 -32.72 -2.41
CA GLU A 170 8.40 -32.58 -2.65
C GLU A 170 9.19 -32.54 -1.33
N MET A 171 8.69 -31.82 -0.34
CA MET A 171 9.29 -31.77 0.99
C MET A 171 9.30 -33.14 1.68
N ASP A 172 8.21 -33.91 1.54
CA ASP A 172 8.15 -35.28 2.07
C ASP A 172 9.10 -36.23 1.33
N GLU A 173 9.30 -36.04 0.03
CA GLU A 173 10.27 -36.81 -0.73
C GLU A 173 11.71 -36.52 -0.31
N MET A 174 12.08 -35.24 -0.19
CA MET A 174 13.39 -34.84 0.33
C MET A 174 13.64 -35.35 1.76
N ARG A 175 12.60 -35.36 2.61
CA ARG A 175 12.70 -35.94 3.96
C ARG A 175 13.03 -37.43 3.90
N ARG A 176 12.37 -38.20 3.02
CA ARG A 176 12.65 -39.63 2.84
C ARG A 176 14.06 -39.87 2.31
N GLU A 177 14.53 -39.05 1.38
CA GLU A 177 15.88 -39.16 0.83
C GLU A 177 16.95 -38.87 1.88
N LEU A 178 16.78 -37.82 2.69
CA LEU A 178 17.66 -37.53 3.83
C LEU A 178 17.71 -38.67 4.86
N GLU A 179 16.58 -39.33 5.12
CA GLU A 179 16.52 -40.51 6.00
C GLU A 179 17.33 -41.67 5.44
N GLN A 180 17.25 -41.92 4.13
CA GLN A 180 18.03 -42.95 3.45
C GLN A 180 19.53 -42.67 3.49
N LEU A 181 19.94 -41.43 3.20
CA LEU A 181 21.34 -41.02 3.27
C LEU A 181 21.91 -41.15 4.69
N ARG A 182 21.12 -40.81 5.72
CA ARG A 182 21.51 -41.04 7.12
C ARG A 182 21.72 -42.51 7.43
N LYS A 183 20.82 -43.38 6.95
CA LYS A 183 20.94 -44.82 7.14
C LYS A 183 22.20 -45.37 6.46
N GLN A 184 22.41 -45.03 5.18
CA GLN A 184 23.59 -45.43 4.42
C GLN A 184 24.89 -44.95 5.06
N LYS A 185 24.91 -43.72 5.58
CA LYS A 185 26.05 -43.20 6.33
C LYS A 185 26.33 -44.04 7.58
N SER A 186 25.30 -44.40 8.34
CA SER A 186 25.48 -45.24 9.54
C SER A 186 26.04 -46.63 9.20
N GLU A 187 25.60 -47.23 8.09
CA GLU A 187 26.09 -48.52 7.61
C GLU A 187 27.56 -48.43 7.19
N MET A 188 27.96 -47.36 6.49
CA MET A 188 29.37 -47.11 6.17
C MET A 188 30.22 -46.91 7.43
N ASP A 189 29.72 -46.20 8.43
CA ASP A 189 30.43 -45.97 9.69
C ASP A 189 30.63 -47.30 10.45
N ASP A 190 29.66 -48.21 10.42
CA ASP A 190 29.79 -49.55 10.99
C ASP A 190 30.83 -50.40 10.25
N ILE A 191 30.83 -50.39 8.92
CA ILE A 191 31.84 -51.09 8.11
C ILE A 191 33.23 -50.52 8.43
N ARG A 192 33.35 -49.19 8.52
CA ARG A 192 34.61 -48.52 8.87
C ARG A 192 35.10 -48.93 10.27
N ARG A 193 34.19 -49.01 11.25
CA ARG A 193 34.50 -49.51 12.59
C ARG A 193 34.97 -50.97 12.58
N GLN A 194 34.30 -51.85 11.83
CA GLN A 194 34.72 -53.25 11.70
C GLN A 194 36.10 -53.37 11.06
N MET A 195 36.37 -52.62 9.99
CA MET A 195 37.70 -52.60 9.37
C MET A 195 38.79 -52.13 10.34
N LEU A 196 38.52 -51.10 11.14
CA LEU A 196 39.44 -50.62 12.18
C LEU A 196 39.71 -51.69 13.25
N GLN A 197 38.68 -52.40 13.72
CA GLN A 197 38.84 -53.50 14.66
C GLN A 197 39.69 -54.63 14.06
N MET A 198 39.41 -55.02 12.81
CA MET A 198 40.13 -56.08 12.11
C MET A 198 41.60 -55.71 11.86
N SER A 199 41.86 -54.46 11.46
CA SER A 199 43.22 -53.91 11.33
C SER A 199 43.98 -53.90 12.67
N THR A 200 43.31 -53.49 13.75
CA THR A 200 43.90 -53.49 15.09
C THR A 200 44.25 -54.91 15.53
N PHE A 201 43.35 -55.87 15.30
CA PHE A 201 43.58 -57.29 15.61
C PHE A 201 44.76 -57.85 14.81
N MET A 202 44.80 -57.61 13.49
CA MET A 202 45.92 -58.03 12.63
C MET A 202 47.26 -57.45 13.09
N THR A 203 47.27 -56.18 13.52
CA THR A 203 48.47 -55.51 14.05
C THR A 203 48.93 -56.14 15.37
N GLN A 204 48.01 -56.45 16.29
CA GLN A 204 48.33 -57.13 17.55
C GLN A 204 48.87 -58.56 17.33
N PHE A 205 48.33 -59.27 16.33
CA PHE A 205 48.80 -60.61 15.98
C PHE A 205 50.22 -60.59 15.38
N GLN A 206 50.50 -59.65 14.47
CA GLN A 206 51.84 -59.48 13.89
C GLN A 206 52.88 -59.01 14.92
N THR A 207 52.51 -58.11 15.83
CA THR A 207 53.41 -57.66 16.92
C THR A 207 53.68 -58.79 17.93
N SER A 208 52.69 -59.64 18.22
CA SER A 208 52.88 -60.83 19.07
C SER A 208 53.80 -61.87 18.42
N GLN A 209 53.77 -62.03 17.08
CA GLN A 209 54.74 -62.87 16.36
C GLN A 209 56.14 -62.24 16.30
N ARG A 210 56.27 -60.91 16.37
CA ARG A 210 57.57 -60.23 16.40
C ARG A 210 58.26 -60.28 17.77
N PHE A 211 57.55 -60.59 18.86
CA PHE A 211 58.16 -60.72 20.20
C PHE A 211 58.95 -62.03 20.41
N THR A 212 58.88 -63.01 19.51
CA THR A 212 59.74 -64.21 19.50
C THR A 212 61.01 -64.08 18.64
N ALA A 213 61.25 -62.93 18.01
CA ALA A 213 62.44 -62.69 17.20
C ALA A 213 63.16 -61.42 17.67
N SER A 214 64.06 -61.58 18.65
CA SER A 214 64.95 -60.54 19.12
C SER A 214 66.18 -60.39 18.20
N ALA A 215 66.40 -59.14 17.73
CA ALA A 215 67.65 -58.52 17.26
C ALA A 215 68.19 -58.85 15.83
N PRO A 216 68.97 -57.93 15.21
CA PRO A 216 68.57 -56.61 14.69
C PRO A 216 68.92 -56.45 13.19
N PRO A 217 68.28 -55.56 12.41
CA PRO A 217 68.72 -55.30 11.05
C PRO A 217 69.92 -54.35 11.01
N ARG A 218 70.90 -54.78 10.22
CA ARG A 218 72.13 -54.10 9.82
C ARG A 218 71.78 -52.87 8.94
N ALA A 219 72.39 -51.74 9.22
CA ALA A 219 72.42 -50.58 8.31
C ALA A 219 73.38 -50.84 7.13
N PRO A 220 73.54 -49.90 6.18
CA PRO A 220 72.54 -49.24 5.30
C PRO A 220 72.96 -49.42 3.82
N GLU A 221 72.10 -49.19 2.82
CA GLU A 221 72.58 -48.73 1.50
C GLU A 221 71.63 -47.70 0.90
N ASP A 222 72.26 -46.63 0.42
CA ASP A 222 71.79 -45.58 -0.48
C ASP A 222 70.92 -46.12 -1.62
N ASP A 223 69.87 -45.40 -1.97
CA ASP A 223 69.80 -44.84 -3.32
C ASP A 223 68.84 -43.65 -3.37
N HIS A 224 69.40 -42.52 -3.78
CA HIS A 224 68.73 -41.32 -4.23
C HIS A 224 67.71 -41.63 -5.33
N VAL A 225 66.50 -41.05 -5.23
CA VAL A 225 65.92 -40.34 -6.37
C VAL A 225 65.04 -39.20 -5.86
N ASP A 226 65.39 -37.99 -6.29
CA ASP A 226 64.58 -36.78 -6.24
C ASP A 226 63.26 -36.96 -6.99
N THR A 227 62.18 -36.34 -6.51
CA THR A 227 61.34 -35.51 -7.40
C THR A 227 60.41 -34.61 -6.59
N ASP A 228 60.67 -33.32 -6.72
CA ASP A 228 59.77 -32.21 -6.42
C ASP A 228 58.46 -32.35 -7.19
N ALA A 229 57.34 -31.99 -6.56
CA ALA A 229 56.21 -31.38 -7.26
C ALA A 229 55.36 -30.60 -6.25
N GLU A 230 55.50 -29.28 -6.37
CA GLU A 230 54.70 -28.25 -5.72
C GLU A 230 53.22 -28.27 -6.13
N GLY A 231 52.44 -27.49 -5.37
CA GLY A 231 51.26 -26.79 -5.88
C GLY A 231 49.94 -27.52 -5.64
N ASP A 232 48.86 -26.85 -5.28
CA ASP A 232 48.62 -25.48 -4.89
C ASP A 232 47.17 -25.44 -4.41
N ASP A 233 46.87 -24.39 -3.66
CA ASP A 233 45.57 -23.81 -3.34
C ASP A 233 44.40 -24.17 -4.28
N TYR A 234 43.25 -24.45 -3.66
CA TYR A 234 42.01 -23.76 -4.05
C TYR A 234 41.19 -23.43 -2.81
N ASP A 235 41.17 -22.13 -2.52
CA ASP A 235 40.05 -21.42 -1.91
C ASP A 235 38.78 -21.65 -2.76
N ASP A 236 37.67 -21.93 -2.09
CA ASP A 236 36.32 -21.58 -2.56
C ASP A 236 35.46 -21.48 -1.29
N ASP A 237 35.47 -20.28 -0.69
CA ASP A 237 34.48 -19.88 0.31
C ASP A 237 33.39 -19.07 -0.40
N ASP A 238 32.17 -19.53 -0.14
CA ASP A 238 30.88 -19.17 -0.70
C ASP A 238 30.37 -17.75 -0.34
N ASP A 239 29.53 -17.25 -1.26
CA ASP A 239 28.28 -16.45 -1.14
C ASP A 239 28.18 -15.22 -0.20
#